data_AF-A0A292SAT4-F1
#
_entry.id   AF-A0A292SAT4-F1
#
_cell.length_a   1.000
_cell.length_b   1.000
_cell.length_c   1.000
_cell.angle_alpha   90.00
_cell.angle_beta   90.00
_cell.angle_gamma   90.00
#
_symmetry.space_group_name_H-M   'P 1'
#
loop_
_entity.id
_entity.type
_entity.pdbx_description
1 polymer ?
#
loop_
_entity_poly.entity_id
_entity_poly.type
_entity_poly.pdbx_seq_one_letter_code
_entity_poly.pdbx_strand_id
1 'polypeptide(L)'
;MGKSKSNTSSTSSSTPTFIDTNTSNPYYHTTTDKNGNTTNNFVKGSAGETAYNFVNQNISGLLNDYLNPSLNSTTNQAKLASFNKTQQSNLQNNIINPLASNNMVRSSQATNMYNNLSNQSADYANQLLASSQNDTWNMINNLMNLYTTGYTGANNDISTALQAAVGKNSTTTSNSST
;
A
#
# COMPACT_ATOMS: atom_id res chain seq x y z
N MET A 1 -66.22 -23.52 -37.71
CA MET A 1 -66.08 -22.60 -36.56
C MET A 1 -65.01 -23.15 -35.62
N GLY A 2 -63.73 -22.83 -35.88
CA GLY A 2 -62.63 -23.19 -34.98
C GLY A 2 -62.30 -21.99 -34.10
N LYS A 3 -62.54 -22.08 -32.78
CA LYS A 3 -62.10 -21.05 -31.84
C LYS A 3 -60.64 -21.33 -31.48
N SER A 4 -59.73 -20.50 -31.99
CA SER A 4 -58.32 -20.50 -31.57
C SER A 4 -58.24 -20.05 -30.11
N LYS A 5 -57.76 -20.93 -29.22
CA LYS A 5 -57.41 -20.55 -27.84
C LYS A 5 -56.12 -19.76 -27.88
N SER A 6 -56.20 -18.47 -27.54
CA SER A 6 -55.04 -17.63 -27.25
C SER A 6 -54.31 -18.22 -26.04
N ASN A 7 -53.14 -18.82 -26.26
CA ASN A 7 -52.20 -19.16 -25.20
C ASN A 7 -51.45 -17.87 -24.82
N THR A 8 -51.93 -17.19 -23.78
CA THR A 8 -51.22 -16.05 -23.21
C THR A 8 -50.01 -16.58 -22.45
N SER A 9 -48.81 -16.51 -23.05
CA SER A 9 -47.57 -16.78 -22.33
C SER A 9 -47.33 -15.66 -21.33
N SER A 10 -47.60 -15.93 -20.06
CA SER A 10 -47.20 -15.05 -18.97
C SER A 10 -45.67 -15.09 -18.86
N THR A 11 -45.00 -14.06 -19.39
CA THR A 11 -43.57 -13.85 -19.15
C THR A 11 -43.42 -13.32 -17.72
N SER A 12 -43.15 -14.22 -16.77
CA SER A 12 -42.82 -13.82 -15.40
C SER A 12 -41.46 -13.15 -15.39
N SER A 13 -41.40 -11.81 -15.41
CA SER A 13 -40.17 -11.09 -15.07
C SER A 13 -40.08 -10.99 -13.55
N SER A 14 -39.28 -11.84 -12.92
CA SER A 14 -38.92 -11.68 -11.52
C SER A 14 -37.78 -10.66 -11.42
N THR A 15 -38.09 -9.41 -11.08
CA THR A 15 -37.06 -8.49 -10.57
C THR A 15 -36.62 -8.99 -9.20
N PRO A 16 -35.31 -9.18 -8.94
CA PRO A 16 -34.85 -9.58 -7.63
C PRO A 16 -35.26 -8.52 -6.59
N THR A 17 -35.94 -8.95 -5.53
CA THR A 17 -36.25 -8.10 -4.38
C THR A 17 -35.06 -8.18 -3.42
N PHE A 18 -34.41 -7.04 -3.17
CA PHE A 18 -33.33 -6.93 -2.19
C PHE A 18 -33.90 -6.61 -0.81
N ILE A 19 -33.27 -7.13 0.23
CA ILE A 19 -33.52 -6.76 1.63
C ILE A 19 -32.31 -6.05 2.21
N ASP A 20 -32.52 -5.25 3.26
CA ASP A 20 -31.43 -4.62 3.98
C ASP A 20 -30.55 -5.69 4.64
N THR A 21 -29.25 -5.69 4.34
CA THR A 21 -28.27 -6.59 4.96
C THR A 21 -27.10 -5.80 5.54
N ASN A 22 -26.56 -6.31 6.64
CA ASN A 22 -25.35 -5.79 7.25
C ASN A 22 -24.42 -6.97 7.54
N THR A 23 -23.29 -7.00 6.84
CA THR A 23 -22.28 -8.04 6.94
C THR A 23 -21.00 -7.41 7.45
N SER A 24 -20.39 -8.01 8.47
CA SER A 24 -19.21 -7.47 9.12
C SER A 24 -18.16 -8.55 9.23
N ASN A 25 -16.93 -8.22 8.85
CA ASN A 25 -15.74 -9.00 9.19
C ASN A 25 -14.76 -8.09 9.95
N PRO A 26 -13.62 -8.59 10.43
CA PRO A 26 -12.65 -7.78 11.19
C PRO A 26 -12.05 -6.59 10.44
N TYR A 27 -12.20 -6.51 9.12
CA TYR A 27 -11.58 -5.52 8.24
C TYR A 27 -12.59 -4.59 7.56
N TYR A 28 -13.82 -5.07 7.31
CA TYR A 28 -14.84 -4.41 6.52
C TYR A 28 -16.23 -4.53 7.15
N HIS A 29 -17.00 -3.44 7.02
CA HIS A 29 -18.42 -3.35 7.27
C HIS A 29 -19.13 -3.08 5.94
N THR A 30 -19.94 -4.03 5.50
CA THR A 30 -20.67 -3.97 4.24
C THR A 30 -22.17 -3.91 4.51
N THR A 31 -22.85 -2.92 3.94
CA THR A 31 -24.30 -2.78 4.00
C THR A 31 -24.89 -2.80 2.61
N THR A 32 -25.96 -3.57 2.39
CA THR A 32 -26.77 -3.51 1.17
C THR A 32 -28.16 -3.02 1.51
N ASP A 33 -28.69 -2.04 0.77
CA ASP A 33 -30.05 -1.54 0.95
C ASP A 33 -31.08 -2.31 0.09
N LYS A 34 -32.36 -2.09 0.40
CA LYS A 34 -33.50 -2.62 -0.37
C LYS A 34 -33.56 -2.22 -1.85
N ASN A 35 -32.77 -1.23 -2.28
CA ASN A 35 -32.65 -0.82 -3.67
C ASN A 35 -31.48 -1.54 -4.38
N GLY A 36 -30.73 -2.38 -3.66
CA GLY A 36 -29.56 -3.09 -4.17
C GLY A 36 -28.26 -2.27 -4.12
N ASN A 37 -28.23 -1.12 -3.45
CA ASN A 37 -27.01 -0.35 -3.27
C ASN A 37 -26.17 -0.98 -2.16
N THR A 38 -24.96 -1.42 -2.49
CA THR A 38 -24.01 -1.97 -1.51
C THR A 38 -22.88 -0.98 -1.24
N THR A 39 -22.68 -0.61 0.01
CA THR A 39 -21.52 0.17 0.48
C THR A 39 -20.61 -0.71 1.32
N ASN A 40 -19.30 -0.57 1.13
CA ASN A 40 -18.30 -1.26 1.93
C ASN A 40 -17.31 -0.27 2.52
N ASN A 41 -17.15 -0.31 3.83
CA ASN A 41 -16.31 0.60 4.58
C ASN A 41 -15.32 -0.19 5.41
N PHE A 42 -14.08 0.28 5.52
CA PHE A 42 -13.14 -0.32 6.46
C PHE A 42 -13.69 -0.20 7.90
N VAL A 43 -13.47 -1.24 8.69
CA VAL A 43 -13.68 -1.19 10.14
C VAL A 43 -12.66 -0.20 10.71
N LYS A 44 -13.12 0.73 11.56
CA LYS A 44 -12.27 1.75 12.16
C LYS A 44 -11.17 1.10 13.01
N GLY A 45 -9.92 1.49 12.78
CA GLY A 45 -8.73 0.95 13.44
C GLY A 45 -8.29 -0.41 12.89
N SER A 46 -8.93 -0.92 11.84
CA SER A 46 -8.46 -2.15 11.20
C SER A 46 -7.10 -1.95 10.51
N ALA A 47 -6.37 -3.04 10.34
CA ALA A 47 -5.13 -3.04 9.57
C ALA A 47 -5.37 -2.59 8.11
N GLY A 48 -6.53 -2.92 7.54
CA GLY A 48 -6.94 -2.49 6.20
C GLY A 48 -7.11 -0.98 6.09
N GLU A 49 -7.83 -0.36 7.03
CA GLU A 49 -7.99 1.11 7.08
C GLU A 49 -6.62 1.79 7.23
N THR A 50 -5.80 1.28 8.14
CA THR A 50 -4.49 1.84 8.46
C THR A 50 -3.57 1.79 7.24
N ALA A 51 -3.49 0.64 6.57
CA ALA A 51 -2.69 0.48 5.37
C ALA A 51 -3.20 1.36 4.23
N TYR A 52 -4.51 1.40 4.00
CA TYR A 52 -5.13 2.23 2.97
C TYR A 52 -4.83 3.72 3.18
N ASN A 53 -5.04 4.21 4.40
CA ASN A 53 -4.76 5.60 4.76
C ASN A 53 -3.27 5.93 4.64
N PHE A 54 -2.39 5.03 5.09
CA PHE A 54 -0.96 5.21 4.97
C PHE A 54 -0.52 5.30 3.51
N VAL A 55 -0.97 4.38 2.65
CA VAL A 55 -0.64 4.41 1.21
C VAL A 55 -1.12 5.70 0.58
N ASN A 56 -2.39 6.07 0.76
CA ASN A 56 -2.94 7.29 0.16
C ASN A 56 -2.25 8.57 0.65
N GLN A 57 -1.87 8.64 1.92
CA GLN A 57 -1.15 9.79 2.47
C GLN A 57 0.27 9.93 1.93
N ASN A 58 0.93 8.80 1.62
CA ASN A 58 2.37 8.80 1.34
C ASN A 58 2.74 8.55 -0.13
N ILE A 59 1.85 7.95 -0.94
CA ILE A 59 2.18 7.51 -2.32
C ILE A 59 2.68 8.66 -3.20
N SER A 60 2.13 9.86 -3.06
CA SER A 60 2.58 11.04 -3.82
C SER A 60 4.02 11.42 -3.48
N GLY A 61 4.40 11.35 -2.20
CA GLY A 61 5.78 11.61 -1.77
C GLY A 61 6.74 10.55 -2.31
N LEU A 62 6.34 9.28 -2.27
CA LEU A 62 7.15 8.18 -2.80
C LEU A 62 7.34 8.26 -4.32
N LEU A 63 6.30 8.63 -5.06
CA LEU A 63 6.41 8.85 -6.51
C LEU A 63 7.34 10.03 -6.83
N ASN A 64 7.28 11.09 -6.03
CA ASN A 64 8.20 12.21 -6.18
C ASN A 64 9.66 11.80 -5.91
N ASP A 65 9.91 11.03 -4.84
CA ASP A 65 11.26 10.54 -4.49
C ASP A 65 11.78 9.54 -5.53
N TYR A 66 10.90 8.76 -6.17
CA TYR A 66 11.25 7.87 -7.27
C TYR A 66 11.69 8.65 -8.52
N LEU A 67 10.96 9.72 -8.87
CA LEU A 67 11.29 10.57 -10.01
C LEU A 67 12.50 11.48 -9.74
N ASN A 68 12.68 11.89 -8.49
CA ASN A 68 13.71 12.83 -8.06
C ASN A 68 14.51 12.27 -6.87
N PRO A 69 15.38 11.27 -7.08
CA PRO A 69 16.22 10.73 -6.02
C PRO A 69 17.04 11.83 -5.34
N SER A 70 17.07 11.82 -4.00
CA SER A 70 17.75 12.85 -3.21
C SER A 70 18.53 12.24 -2.07
N LEU A 71 19.74 12.77 -1.83
CA LEU A 71 20.52 12.46 -0.64
C LEU A 71 19.89 13.00 0.64
N ASN A 72 19.00 13.99 0.51
CA ASN A 72 18.32 14.61 1.64
C ASN A 72 17.11 13.82 2.13
N SER A 73 16.73 12.72 1.48
CA SER A 73 15.67 11.86 2.00
C SER A 73 16.07 11.28 3.37
N THR A 74 15.11 11.08 4.27
CA THR A 74 15.40 10.55 5.62
C THR A 74 16.20 9.26 5.56
N THR A 75 15.86 8.36 4.64
CA THR A 75 16.55 7.08 4.43
C THR A 75 17.98 7.27 3.95
N ASN A 76 18.21 8.10 2.92
CA ASN A 76 19.55 8.29 2.37
C ASN A 76 20.45 9.06 3.34
N GLN A 77 19.91 10.03 4.09
CA GLN A 77 20.63 10.69 5.18
C GLN A 77 21.02 9.70 6.28
N ALA A 78 20.12 8.82 6.69
CA ALA A 78 20.42 7.80 7.69
C ALA A 78 21.53 6.83 7.22
N LYS A 79 21.46 6.38 5.96
CA LYS A 79 22.48 5.53 5.33
C LYS A 79 23.84 6.26 5.27
N LEU A 80 23.85 7.51 4.81
CA LEU A 80 25.07 8.33 4.73
C LEU A 80 25.68 8.63 6.10
N ALA A 81 24.85 8.94 7.10
CA ALA A 81 25.30 9.15 8.48
C ALA A 81 25.94 7.88 9.07
N SER A 82 25.33 6.72 8.82
CA SER A 82 25.88 5.43 9.25
C SER A 82 27.23 5.14 8.58
N PHE A 83 27.35 5.37 7.28
CA PHE A 83 28.61 5.24 6.55
C PHE A 83 29.70 6.16 7.12
N ASN A 84 29.39 7.45 7.27
CA ASN A 84 30.35 8.44 7.81
C ASN A 84 30.81 8.10 9.22
N LYS A 85 29.92 7.57 10.07
CA LYS A 85 30.27 7.12 11.43
C LYS A 85 31.29 5.97 11.39
N THR A 86 31.05 4.96 10.56
CA THR A 86 31.98 3.83 10.37
C THR A 86 33.35 4.30 9.90
N GLN A 87 33.38 5.22 8.94
CA GLN A 87 34.63 5.75 8.42
C GLN A 87 35.41 6.57 9.45
N GLN A 88 34.72 7.38 10.27
CA GLN A 88 35.36 8.09 11.37
C GLN A 88 35.96 7.14 12.40
N SER A 89 35.25 6.06 12.76
CA SER A 89 35.79 5.04 13.66
C SER A 89 37.02 4.34 13.06
N ASN A 90 37.02 4.04 11.76
CA ASN A 90 38.18 3.48 11.07
C ASN A 90 39.38 4.43 11.08
N LEU A 91 39.16 5.73 10.84
CA LEU A 91 40.22 6.74 10.95
C LEU A 91 40.79 6.82 12.38
N GLN A 92 39.91 6.82 13.38
CA GLN A 92 40.32 6.90 14.78
C GLN A 92 41.18 5.69 15.17
N ASN A 93 40.72 4.48 14.84
CA ASN A 93 41.34 3.25 15.30
C ASN A 93 42.61 2.89 14.53
N ASN A 94 42.64 3.10 13.21
CA ASN A 94 43.74 2.64 12.37
C ASN A 94 44.82 3.69 12.14
N ILE A 95 44.50 4.98 12.35
CA ILE A 95 45.45 6.08 12.12
C ILE A 95 45.65 6.90 13.39
N ILE A 96 44.60 7.53 13.93
CA ILE A 96 44.79 8.51 15.01
C ILE A 96 45.36 7.84 16.26
N ASN A 97 44.79 6.72 16.71
CA ASN A 97 45.25 6.03 17.90
C ASN A 97 46.71 5.54 17.73
N PRO A 98 47.11 4.84 16.65
CA PRO A 98 48.50 4.44 16.44
C PRO A 98 49.48 5.62 16.32
N LEU A 99 49.14 6.71 15.62
CA LEU A 99 50.04 7.87 15.49
C LEU A 99 50.17 8.64 16.80
N ALA A 100 49.08 8.79 17.57
CA ALA A 100 49.09 9.42 18.89
C ALA A 100 49.94 8.62 19.88
N SER A 101 49.82 7.29 19.89
CA SER A 101 50.66 6.42 20.73
C SER A 101 52.15 6.50 20.39
N ASN A 102 52.50 6.90 19.16
CA ASN A 102 53.90 7.04 18.71
C ASN A 102 54.37 8.50 18.68
N ASN A 103 53.60 9.45 19.22
CA ASN A 103 53.92 10.88 19.26
C ASN A 103 54.25 11.49 17.87
N MET A 104 53.70 10.91 16.79
CA MET A 104 53.97 11.32 15.42
C MET A 104 52.97 12.38 14.94
N VAL A 105 53.50 13.48 14.41
CA VAL A 105 52.71 14.54 13.77
C VAL A 105 52.20 14.05 12.40
N ARG A 106 50.94 14.37 12.09
CA ARG A 106 50.15 13.96 10.91
C ARG A 106 50.97 14.05 9.60
N SER A 107 51.45 12.90 9.12
CA SER A 107 52.25 12.76 7.89
C SER A 107 51.37 12.60 6.63
N SER A 108 52.00 12.61 5.44
CA SER A 108 51.42 12.41 4.10
C SER A 108 50.45 11.23 3.97
N GLN A 109 50.61 10.18 4.78
CA GLN A 109 49.70 9.04 4.86
C GLN A 109 48.29 9.44 5.31
N ALA A 110 48.18 10.40 6.25
CA ALA A 110 46.89 10.92 6.68
C ALA A 110 46.20 11.74 5.57
N THR A 111 46.98 12.44 4.74
CA THR A 111 46.47 13.20 3.59
C THR A 111 45.94 12.27 2.49
N ASN A 112 46.69 11.21 2.17
CA ASN A 112 46.24 10.21 1.21
C ASN A 112 44.97 9.49 1.66
N MET A 113 44.84 9.19 2.96
CA MET A 113 43.64 8.56 3.49
C MET A 113 42.45 9.53 3.53
N TYR A 114 42.67 10.81 3.82
CA TYR A 114 41.62 11.82 3.75
C TYR A 114 41.07 11.96 2.32
N ASN A 115 41.96 12.03 1.32
CA ASN A 115 41.58 12.04 -0.09
C ASN A 115 40.83 10.76 -0.49
N ASN A 116 41.28 9.59 0.00
CA ASN A 116 40.61 8.33 -0.24
C ASN A 116 39.21 8.27 0.41
N LEU A 117 39.07 8.76 1.63
CA LEU A 117 37.78 8.86 2.32
C LEU A 117 36.82 9.81 1.59
N SER A 118 37.32 10.97 1.15
CA SER A 118 36.54 11.93 0.37
C SER A 118 35.98 11.28 -0.89
N ASN A 119 36.82 10.54 -1.64
CA ASN A 119 36.39 9.81 -2.83
C ASN A 119 35.39 8.69 -2.49
N GLN A 120 35.65 7.90 -1.45
CA GLN A 120 34.72 6.85 -1.01
C GLN A 120 33.36 7.40 -0.56
N SER A 121 33.34 8.57 0.10
CA SER A 121 32.09 9.23 0.50
C SER A 121 31.31 9.74 -0.71
N ALA A 122 31.99 10.33 -1.70
CA ALA A 122 31.37 10.74 -2.96
C ALA A 122 30.83 9.54 -3.75
N ASP A 123 31.59 8.46 -3.85
CA ASP A 123 31.17 7.22 -4.52
C ASP A 123 29.96 6.59 -3.82
N TYR A 124 29.96 6.55 -2.49
CA TYR A 124 28.83 6.04 -1.73
C TYR A 124 27.58 6.91 -1.90
N ALA A 125 27.72 8.23 -1.92
CA ALA A 125 26.60 9.13 -2.20
C ALA A 125 26.02 8.90 -3.61
N ASN A 126 26.88 8.71 -4.62
CA ASN A 126 26.43 8.37 -5.97
C ASN A 126 25.73 7.01 -6.03
N GLN A 127 26.24 6.01 -5.31
CA GLN A 127 25.60 4.70 -5.20
C GLN A 127 24.24 4.79 -4.51
N LEU A 128 24.11 5.60 -3.45
CA LEU A 128 22.83 5.84 -2.79
C LEU A 128 21.82 6.46 -3.73
N LEU A 129 22.20 7.47 -4.52
CA LEU A 129 21.30 8.07 -5.51
C LEU A 129 20.88 7.07 -6.57
N ALA A 130 21.84 6.27 -7.08
CA ALA A 130 21.56 5.25 -8.08
C ALA A 130 20.65 4.12 -7.55
N SER A 131 20.83 3.68 -6.30
CA SER A 131 20.00 2.64 -5.68
C SER A 131 18.66 3.17 -5.17
N SER A 132 18.58 4.47 -4.82
CA SER A 132 17.40 5.08 -4.21
C SER A 132 16.16 4.92 -5.10
N GLN A 133 16.31 5.00 -6.42
CA GLN A 133 15.18 4.83 -7.32
C GLN A 133 14.63 3.39 -7.26
N ASN A 134 15.50 2.38 -7.21
CA ASN A 134 15.09 0.98 -7.10
C ASN A 134 14.50 0.66 -5.71
N ASP A 135 15.12 1.18 -4.65
CA ASP A 135 14.62 1.03 -3.27
C ASP A 135 13.21 1.63 -3.13
N THR A 136 12.99 2.85 -3.65
CA THR A 136 11.68 3.51 -3.64
C THR A 136 10.67 2.75 -4.48
N TRP A 137 11.05 2.23 -5.65
CA TRP A 137 10.18 1.40 -6.49
C TRP A 137 9.72 0.12 -5.79
N ASN A 138 10.65 -0.59 -5.14
CA ASN A 138 10.32 -1.80 -4.38
C ASN A 138 9.34 -1.49 -3.24
N MET A 139 9.51 -0.35 -2.58
CA MET A 139 8.56 0.10 -1.56
C MET A 139 7.19 0.43 -2.15
N ILE A 140 7.12 1.15 -3.27
CA ILE A 140 5.87 1.43 -3.98
C ILE A 140 5.17 0.12 -4.35
N ASN A 141 5.87 -0.86 -4.91
CA ASN A 141 5.29 -2.16 -5.27
C ASN A 141 4.72 -2.90 -4.06
N ASN A 142 5.47 -2.94 -2.96
CA ASN A 142 4.99 -3.58 -1.73
C ASN A 142 3.74 -2.90 -1.18
N LEU A 143 3.70 -1.56 -1.19
CA LEU A 143 2.55 -0.78 -0.75
C LEU A 143 1.34 -0.95 -1.67
N MET A 144 1.55 -0.97 -2.99
CA MET A 144 0.49 -1.23 -3.96
C MET A 144 -0.07 -2.64 -3.83
N ASN A 145 0.78 -3.65 -3.63
CA ASN A 145 0.32 -5.02 -3.39
C ASN A 145 -0.54 -5.14 -2.11
N LEU A 146 -0.15 -4.44 -1.04
CA LEU A 146 -0.94 -4.38 0.20
C LEU A 146 -2.30 -3.69 -0.05
N TYR A 147 -2.28 -2.58 -0.79
CA TYR A 147 -3.48 -1.83 -1.17
C TYR A 147 -4.45 -2.68 -2.03
N THR A 148 -3.95 -3.36 -3.07
CA THR A 148 -4.78 -4.20 -3.95
C THR A 148 -5.32 -5.43 -3.24
N THR A 149 -4.55 -6.03 -2.33
CA THR A 149 -5.02 -7.15 -1.51
C THR A 149 -6.22 -6.74 -0.68
N GLY A 150 -6.16 -5.56 -0.05
CA GLY A 150 -7.31 -4.95 0.63
C GLY A 150 -8.52 -4.85 -0.29
N TYR A 151 -8.34 -4.29 -1.49
CA TYR A 151 -9.41 -4.10 -2.47
C TYR A 151 -10.07 -5.40 -2.93
N THR A 152 -9.28 -6.47 -3.16
CA THR A 152 -9.84 -7.79 -3.53
C THR A 152 -10.71 -8.39 -2.41
N GLY A 153 -10.30 -8.23 -1.14
CA GLY A 153 -11.13 -8.60 0.00
C GLY A 153 -12.44 -7.82 0.05
N ALA A 154 -12.36 -6.49 -0.17
CA ALA A 154 -13.54 -5.63 -0.19
C ALA A 154 -14.56 -6.04 -1.26
N ASN A 155 -14.10 -6.43 -2.46
CA ASN A 155 -14.98 -6.89 -3.54
C ASN A 155 -15.67 -8.22 -3.23
N ASN A 156 -14.98 -9.14 -2.55
CA ASN A 156 -15.56 -10.41 -2.10
C ASN A 156 -16.64 -10.18 -1.03
N ASP A 157 -16.40 -9.25 -0.10
CA ASP A 157 -17.37 -8.88 0.93
C ASP A 157 -18.62 -8.20 0.31
N ILE A 158 -18.42 -7.32 -0.67
CA ILE A 158 -19.52 -6.73 -1.47
C ILE A 158 -20.32 -7.82 -2.17
N SER A 159 -19.64 -8.73 -2.88
CA SER A 159 -20.30 -9.83 -3.60
C SER A 159 -21.10 -10.73 -2.65
N THR A 160 -20.54 -11.04 -1.48
CA THR A 160 -21.20 -11.86 -0.46
C THR A 160 -22.41 -11.14 0.14
N ALA A 161 -22.27 -9.87 0.49
CA ALA A 161 -23.36 -9.07 1.05
C ALA A 161 -24.51 -8.88 0.04
N LEU A 162 -24.17 -8.69 -1.23
CA LEU A 162 -25.14 -8.59 -2.33
C LEU A 162 -25.87 -9.92 -2.53
N GLN A 163 -25.16 -11.05 -2.56
CA GLN A 163 -25.76 -12.38 -2.62
C GLN A 163 -26.68 -12.66 -1.41
N ALA A 164 -26.29 -12.25 -0.21
CA ALA A 164 -27.11 -12.38 0.98
C ALA A 164 -28.37 -11.48 0.96
N ALA A 165 -28.31 -10.36 0.22
CA ALA A 165 -29.44 -9.45 0.03
C ALA A 165 -30.41 -9.91 -1.06
N VAL A 166 -29.94 -10.64 -2.07
CA VAL A 166 -30.79 -11.24 -3.13
C VAL A 166 -31.60 -12.40 -2.54
N GLY A 167 -32.88 -12.14 -2.25
CA GLY A 167 -33.88 -13.20 -2.12
C GLY A 167 -33.91 -14.01 -0.83
N LYS A 168 -34.02 -13.35 0.34
CA LYS A 168 -34.92 -13.92 1.38
C LYS A 168 -36.37 -13.71 0.90
N ASN A 169 -36.82 -14.69 0.13
CA ASN A 169 -38.10 -14.80 -0.57
C ASN A 169 -39.28 -14.14 0.19
N SER A 170 -39.70 -12.94 -0.21
CA SER A 170 -41.07 -12.47 0.01
C SER A 170 -41.79 -12.60 -1.31
N THR A 171 -42.37 -13.77 -1.56
CA THR A 171 -43.34 -13.97 -2.64
C THR A 171 -44.54 -13.09 -2.36
N THR A 172 -44.60 -11.90 -2.94
CA THR A 172 -45.83 -11.13 -3.03
C THR A 172 -46.71 -11.76 -4.09
N THR A 173 -47.54 -12.72 -3.66
CA THR A 173 -48.66 -13.20 -4.47
C THR A 173 -49.63 -12.03 -4.66
N SER A 174 -49.57 -11.36 -5.80
CA SER A 174 -50.61 -10.42 -6.21
C SER A 174 -51.85 -11.23 -6.60
N ASN A 175 -52.73 -11.51 -5.65
CA ASN A 175 -54.09 -11.92 -5.97
C ASN A 175 -54.82 -10.70 -6.54
N SER A 176 -54.89 -10.63 -7.87
CA SER A 176 -55.86 -9.78 -8.55
C SER A 176 -57.20 -10.52 -8.53
N SER A 177 -58.04 -10.17 -7.56
CA SER A 177 -59.44 -10.59 -7.53
C SER A 177 -60.24 -9.57 -8.35
N THR A 178 -60.69 -9.97 -9.55
CA THR A 178 -61.81 -9.35 -10.26
C THR A 178 -63.12 -9.97 -9.84
#